data_AF-A0A9E5FFH2-F1
#
_entry.id   AF-A0A9E5FFH2-F1
#
_cell.length_a   1.000
_cell.length_b   1.000
_cell.length_c   1.000
_cell.angle_alpha   90.00
_cell.angle_beta   90.00
_cell.angle_gamma   90.00
#
_symmetry.space_group_name_H-M   'P 1'
#
loop_
_entity.id
_entity.type
_entity.pdbx_description
1 polymer ?
#
loop_
_entity_poly.entity_id
_entity_poly.type
_entity_poly.pdbx_seq_one_letter_code
_entity_poly.pdbx_strand_id
1 'polypeptide(L)'
;MVPTGMLWRKSEMKNTVLAGRDIRTVLTGMVLLMLLAPEGHVLAHPGHADVPGLRLWRDADGVFELEASFALQRDGKVQLIKHDGSAVWLALEKLSQADREWVRQRVASIAALNGVDQPTRITNESIVNEKPSLTAAVVMLMVGIVVVVLAANITRKRWSNPMPAMAVAALLSLLGILALAQAAQEGVPDIQKHFEPFANKLKFRSDETYFYVESNGMPDHQMMVGIRAWQQQVPIPQAYAGRNAWSIPLHPKMAEKPVSAKTALFRGAIALAVNGVPIFNPIKNDGRTDTFTAGELDNFGGHCGKGDDYHYHIGPVHLEKIVGKGNPIGYALDGYPLYGYFDAAGKEPKNLDAFNGRIEKDGYRYYSTKKYPYVNGGLRGVVSVVDDQIDPQPRANPVRPEGRPLRGAKITGFSRDDERKQLKVTYDLAGKTQSMGYTAKDGGVYDFTFTDATGKVTTETYSGKGGDGKKGGGKKDGKGGKKDGDMNKKDGPMGKKDGDSQRLPWLGAHFDELDLNKDGYLTRTELKKEIDTTFAGFDRDKDDRLVRDEYENGANVKSALAGFHAEEMSDSRGMITRESMEGALFRMFDKSDKGKTGKISKADASRSGGGGKGKM
;
A
#
# COMPACT_ATOMS: atom_id res chain seq x y z
N MET A 1 39.70 -94.57 13.98
CA MET A 1 38.88 -95.47 14.82
C MET A 1 37.60 -94.74 15.15
N VAL A 2 36.47 -95.40 14.89
CA VAL A 2 35.08 -94.98 15.15
C VAL A 2 34.86 -94.92 16.69
N PRO A 3 33.92 -94.12 17.24
CA PRO A 3 32.46 -94.37 17.15
C PRO A 3 31.65 -93.12 16.71
N THR A 4 30.70 -93.16 15.75
CA THR A 4 29.29 -93.64 15.83
C THR A 4 28.52 -93.03 17.00
N GLY A 5 27.31 -92.47 16.86
CA GLY A 5 26.35 -92.34 15.76
C GLY A 5 25.35 -91.26 16.19
N MET A 6 24.07 -91.23 15.87
CA MET A 6 23.13 -92.07 15.14
C MET A 6 21.83 -91.25 15.28
N LEU A 7 21.03 -90.95 14.27
CA LEU A 7 19.98 -91.85 13.79
C LEU A 7 19.25 -91.20 12.61
N TRP A 8 18.64 -92.09 11.84
CA TRP A 8 18.31 -91.96 10.44
C TRP A 8 16.97 -91.27 10.14
N ARG A 9 16.87 -90.86 8.88
CA ARG A 9 15.79 -90.19 8.16
C ARG A 9 14.45 -90.96 8.04
N LYS A 10 13.43 -90.14 7.76
CA LYS A 10 12.26 -90.26 6.84
C LYS A 10 10.90 -90.63 7.45
N SER A 11 9.95 -89.69 7.39
CA SER A 11 8.70 -89.80 6.60
C SER A 11 7.78 -88.57 6.75
N GLU A 12 7.19 -88.20 5.61
CA GLU A 12 5.82 -87.69 5.37
C GLU A 12 5.23 -86.43 6.06
N MET A 13 4.56 -85.67 5.19
CA MET A 13 3.70 -84.51 5.41
C MET A 13 2.60 -84.73 6.45
N LYS A 14 2.24 -83.66 7.17
CA LYS A 14 0.84 -83.19 7.25
C LYS A 14 0.75 -81.75 7.78
N ASN A 15 0.12 -80.90 6.97
CA ASN A 15 -0.48 -79.65 7.36
C ASN A 15 -1.36 -79.83 8.60
N THR A 16 -1.25 -78.92 9.56
CA THR A 16 -2.40 -78.55 10.39
C THR A 16 -2.56 -77.04 10.36
N VAL A 17 -3.73 -76.64 9.86
CA VAL A 17 -4.26 -75.29 9.76
C VAL A 17 -4.81 -74.86 11.13
N LEU A 18 -4.49 -73.65 11.55
CA LEU A 18 -5.35 -72.80 12.39
C LEU A 18 -5.44 -71.46 11.65
N ALA A 19 -6.52 -71.25 10.87
CA ALA A 19 -7.63 -70.34 11.22
C ALA A 19 -7.12 -68.93 11.58
N GLY A 20 -7.23 -67.91 10.72
CA GLY A 20 -8.45 -67.45 10.08
C GLY A 20 -8.83 -66.09 10.69
N ARG A 21 -8.31 -65.00 10.14
CA ARG A 21 -8.86 -63.64 10.32
C ARG A 21 -8.75 -62.89 8.99
N ASP A 22 -9.92 -62.53 8.49
CA ASP A 22 -10.21 -62.06 7.13
C ASP A 22 -9.49 -60.75 6.74
N ILE A 23 -8.74 -60.81 5.63
CA ILE A 23 -8.26 -59.62 4.90
C ILE A 23 -9.41 -58.84 4.24
N ARG A 24 -10.63 -59.43 4.18
CA ARG A 24 -11.84 -58.74 3.75
C ARG A 24 -12.30 -57.65 4.73
N THR A 25 -12.03 -57.77 6.02
CA THR A 25 -12.51 -56.80 7.03
C THR A 25 -11.73 -55.49 7.05
N VAL A 26 -10.46 -55.49 6.62
CA VAL A 26 -9.62 -54.28 6.57
C VAL A 26 -9.93 -53.42 5.34
N LEU A 27 -10.32 -54.04 4.22
CA LEU A 27 -10.65 -53.33 2.97
C LEU A 27 -12.11 -52.85 2.90
N THR A 28 -13.06 -53.55 3.53
CA THR A 28 -14.45 -53.04 3.64
C THR A 28 -14.55 -51.92 4.69
N GLY A 29 -13.68 -51.93 5.72
CA GLY A 29 -13.60 -50.86 6.73
C GLY A 29 -13.10 -49.51 6.19
N MET A 30 -12.12 -49.51 5.28
CA MET A 30 -11.61 -48.25 4.70
C MET A 30 -12.56 -47.63 3.66
N VAL A 31 -13.41 -48.44 3.00
CA VAL A 31 -14.39 -47.94 2.02
C VAL A 31 -15.66 -47.43 2.71
N LEU A 32 -16.08 -48.02 3.84
CA LEU A 32 -17.26 -47.57 4.59
C LEU A 32 -16.97 -46.35 5.49
N LEU A 33 -15.71 -46.15 5.93
CA LEU A 33 -15.31 -44.94 6.66
C LEU A 33 -15.18 -43.69 5.75
N MET A 34 -15.14 -43.88 4.42
CA MET A 34 -15.12 -42.79 3.43
C MET A 34 -16.51 -42.46 2.84
N LEU A 35 -17.56 -43.21 3.21
CA LEU A 35 -18.94 -43.01 2.72
C LEU A 35 -19.94 -42.63 3.83
N LEU A 36 -19.46 -42.38 5.06
CA LEU A 36 -20.25 -41.85 6.18
C LEU A 36 -19.56 -40.65 6.85
N ALA A 37 -19.00 -39.74 6.04
CA ALA A 37 -18.70 -38.40 6.51
C ALA A 37 -19.96 -37.53 6.34
N PRO A 38 -20.51 -36.93 7.41
CA PRO A 38 -21.52 -35.89 7.26
C PRO A 38 -20.89 -34.72 6.49
N GLU A 39 -21.69 -34.08 5.65
CA GLU A 39 -21.36 -32.80 5.02
C GLU A 39 -20.89 -31.81 6.10
N GLY A 40 -19.59 -31.56 6.17
CA GLY A 40 -18.99 -30.79 7.25
C GLY A 40 -17.48 -30.93 7.35
N HIS A 41 -16.76 -30.47 6.32
CA HIS A 41 -15.34 -30.14 6.47
C HIS A 41 -15.17 -28.63 6.53
N VAL A 42 -15.34 -28.11 7.74
CA VAL A 42 -14.58 -27.00 8.28
C VAL A 42 -13.11 -27.45 8.36
N LEU A 43 -12.24 -26.89 7.53
CA LEU A 43 -10.80 -26.95 7.73
C LEU A 43 -10.43 -25.95 8.84
N ALA A 44 -10.28 -26.45 10.05
CA ALA A 44 -9.63 -25.72 11.12
C ALA A 44 -8.11 -25.75 10.89
N HIS A 45 -7.55 -24.63 10.42
CA HIS A 45 -6.13 -24.32 10.59
C HIS A 45 -5.94 -23.58 11.92
N PRO A 46 -4.97 -23.97 12.78
CA PRO A 46 -4.65 -23.21 13.97
C PRO A 46 -3.80 -21.98 13.61
N GLY A 47 -4.26 -20.79 14.03
CA GLY A 47 -3.39 -19.66 14.39
C GLY A 47 -2.94 -18.70 13.28
N HIS A 48 -3.87 -17.90 12.75
CA HIS A 48 -3.85 -16.42 12.73
C HIS A 48 -5.04 -15.95 11.88
N ALA A 49 -6.16 -15.65 12.54
CA ALA A 49 -7.37 -15.17 11.87
C ALA A 49 -7.21 -13.69 11.51
N ASP A 50 -6.73 -13.40 10.30
CA ASP A 50 -7.02 -12.12 9.64
C ASP A 50 -8.41 -12.26 9.00
N VAL A 51 -9.41 -11.58 9.56
CA VAL A 51 -10.79 -11.58 9.06
C VAL A 51 -10.92 -10.52 7.94
N PRO A 52 -11.29 -10.87 6.69
CA PRO A 52 -11.42 -9.89 5.62
C PRO A 52 -12.58 -8.91 5.87
N GLY A 53 -12.39 -7.63 5.55
CA GLY A 53 -13.48 -6.64 5.52
C GLY A 53 -13.96 -6.13 6.89
N LEU A 54 -13.05 -5.96 7.84
CA LEU A 54 -13.34 -5.35 9.15
C LEU A 54 -13.87 -3.91 8.96
N ARG A 55 -15.04 -3.65 9.56
CA ARG A 55 -15.70 -2.34 9.62
C ARG A 55 -15.90 -1.98 11.09
N LEU A 56 -15.92 -0.69 11.39
CA LEU A 56 -16.38 -0.18 12.68
C LEU A 56 -17.92 -0.11 12.70
N TRP A 57 -18.54 -0.93 13.54
CA TRP A 57 -19.99 -0.99 13.77
C TRP A 57 -20.35 -0.14 14.98
N ARG A 58 -21.46 0.59 14.89
CA ARG A 58 -21.95 1.46 15.95
C ARG A 58 -23.34 1.05 16.41
N ASP A 59 -23.62 1.26 17.68
CA ASP A 59 -24.99 1.16 18.20
C ASP A 59 -25.85 2.36 17.75
N ALA A 60 -27.17 2.27 17.98
CA ALA A 60 -28.13 3.30 17.59
C ALA A 60 -27.84 4.68 18.23
N ASP A 61 -27.21 4.68 19.40
CA ASP A 61 -26.90 5.89 20.18
C ASP A 61 -25.47 6.41 19.95
N GLY A 62 -24.62 5.67 19.22
CA GLY A 62 -23.24 6.04 18.90
C GLY A 62 -22.26 5.99 20.09
N VAL A 63 -22.63 5.30 21.15
CA VAL A 63 -21.87 5.19 22.42
C VAL A 63 -20.95 3.98 22.43
N PHE A 64 -21.32 2.92 21.70
CA PHE A 64 -20.54 1.68 21.63
C PHE A 64 -20.03 1.43 20.20
N GLU A 65 -18.73 1.17 20.07
CA GLU A 65 -18.09 0.85 18.80
C GLU A 65 -17.50 -0.58 18.83
N LEU A 66 -17.76 -1.34 17.77
CA LEU A 66 -17.25 -2.71 17.60
C LEU A 66 -16.61 -2.87 16.23
N GLU A 67 -15.33 -3.20 16.18
CA GLU A 67 -14.67 -3.54 14.93
C GLU A 67 -14.84 -5.03 14.61
N ALA A 68 -15.54 -5.33 13.52
CA ALA A 68 -15.86 -6.69 13.10
C ALA A 68 -16.19 -6.77 11.60
N SER A 69 -16.11 -7.94 10.99
CA SER A 69 -16.55 -8.17 9.61
C SER A 69 -18.00 -8.64 9.58
N PHE A 70 -18.72 -8.32 8.50
CA PHE A 70 -20.06 -8.86 8.26
C PHE A 70 -19.97 -10.29 7.75
N ALA A 71 -20.61 -11.24 8.44
CA ALA A 71 -20.75 -12.60 7.95
C ALA A 71 -22.05 -12.78 7.17
N LEU A 72 -23.20 -12.57 7.81
CA LEU A 72 -24.52 -12.71 7.20
C LEU A 72 -25.62 -12.04 8.02
N GLN A 73 -26.79 -11.85 7.39
CA GLN A 73 -28.03 -11.42 8.07
C GLN A 73 -29.07 -12.54 7.98
N ARG A 74 -29.73 -12.85 9.10
CA ARG A 74 -30.84 -13.79 9.16
C ARG A 74 -31.77 -13.45 10.33
N ASP A 75 -33.08 -13.60 10.15
CA ASP A 75 -34.10 -13.46 11.21
C ASP A 75 -34.02 -12.12 11.98
N GLY A 76 -33.80 -11.01 11.27
CA GLY A 76 -33.68 -9.67 11.86
C GLY A 76 -32.39 -9.42 12.65
N LYS A 77 -31.43 -10.36 12.60
CA LYS A 77 -30.13 -10.26 13.28
C LYS A 77 -28.99 -10.32 12.28
N VAL A 78 -27.87 -9.70 12.66
CA VAL A 78 -26.62 -9.65 11.90
C VAL A 78 -25.56 -10.42 12.67
N GLN A 79 -24.86 -11.31 11.99
CA GLN A 79 -23.69 -12.00 12.53
C GLN A 79 -22.43 -11.24 12.13
N LEU A 80 -21.65 -10.84 13.14
CA LEU A 80 -20.37 -10.14 12.98
C LEU A 80 -19.23 -11.00 13.52
N ILE A 81 -18.09 -11.02 12.83
CA ILE A 81 -16.90 -11.77 13.24
C ILE A 81 -15.82 -10.78 13.69
N LYS A 82 -15.38 -10.91 14.95
CA LYS A 82 -14.36 -10.04 15.55
C LYS A 82 -12.94 -10.48 15.15
N HIS A 83 -11.95 -9.64 15.46
CA HIS A 83 -10.51 -9.92 15.25
C HIS A 83 -10.02 -11.27 15.81
N ASP A 84 -10.62 -11.77 16.90
CA ASP A 84 -10.27 -13.05 17.52
C ASP A 84 -10.95 -14.27 16.85
N GLY A 85 -11.73 -14.05 15.79
CA GLY A 85 -12.52 -15.07 15.11
C GLY A 85 -13.83 -15.41 15.81
N SER A 86 -14.14 -14.80 16.96
CA SER A 86 -15.42 -15.00 17.63
C SER A 86 -16.56 -14.31 16.89
N ALA A 87 -17.70 -14.99 16.79
CA ALA A 87 -18.90 -14.45 16.15
C ALA A 87 -19.88 -13.89 17.19
N VAL A 88 -20.45 -12.73 16.92
CA VAL A 88 -21.51 -12.12 17.73
C VAL A 88 -22.76 -11.88 16.88
N TRP A 89 -23.92 -12.18 17.45
CA TRP A 89 -25.21 -11.86 16.84
C TRP A 89 -25.77 -10.59 17.45
N LEU A 90 -26.02 -9.59 16.62
CA LEU A 90 -26.64 -8.31 17.03
C LEU A 90 -28.00 -8.16 16.34
N ALA A 91 -28.98 -7.64 17.07
CA ALA A 91 -30.25 -7.28 16.47
C ALA A 91 -30.06 -6.09 15.53
N LEU A 92 -30.61 -6.17 14.31
CA LEU A 92 -30.41 -5.15 13.29
C LEU A 92 -30.90 -3.78 13.76
N GLU A 93 -32.00 -3.70 14.52
CA GLU A 93 -32.50 -2.43 15.06
C GLU A 93 -31.56 -1.74 16.07
N LYS A 94 -30.63 -2.49 16.69
CA LYS A 94 -29.67 -1.94 17.66
C LYS A 94 -28.45 -1.31 17.00
N LEU A 95 -28.29 -1.49 15.69
CA LEU A 95 -27.22 -0.88 14.91
C LEU A 95 -27.59 0.56 14.50
N SER A 96 -26.56 1.38 14.31
CA SER A 96 -26.71 2.75 13.79
C SER A 96 -27.49 2.78 12.47
N GLN A 97 -28.12 3.91 12.14
CA GLN A 97 -28.83 4.04 10.87
C GLN A 97 -27.92 3.76 9.66
N ALA A 98 -26.68 4.26 9.70
CA ALA A 98 -25.69 4.04 8.65
C ALA A 98 -25.30 2.55 8.50
N ASP A 99 -25.20 1.82 9.61
CA ASP A 99 -24.89 0.38 9.58
C ASP A 99 -26.08 -0.45 9.11
N ARG A 100 -27.30 -0.07 9.47
CA ARG A 100 -28.53 -0.72 8.96
C ARG A 100 -28.68 -0.55 7.45
N GLU A 101 -28.42 0.64 6.93
CA GLU A 101 -28.44 0.91 5.49
C GLU A 101 -27.35 0.15 4.75
N TRP A 102 -26.15 0.08 5.31
CA TRP A 102 -25.06 -0.70 4.74
C TRP A 102 -25.38 -2.20 4.70
N VAL A 103 -25.91 -2.77 5.80
CA VAL A 103 -26.33 -4.18 5.84
C VAL A 103 -27.39 -4.46 4.77
N ARG A 104 -28.37 -3.57 4.60
CA ARG A 104 -29.40 -3.70 3.55
C ARG A 104 -28.78 -3.73 2.15
N GLN A 105 -27.87 -2.81 1.84
CA GLN A 105 -27.16 -2.78 0.55
C GLN A 105 -26.31 -4.04 0.35
N ARG A 106 -25.63 -4.51 1.40
CA ARG A 106 -24.78 -5.69 1.33
C ARG A 106 -25.59 -6.96 1.08
N VAL A 107 -26.71 -7.16 1.78
CA VAL A 107 -27.61 -8.30 1.56
C VAL A 107 -28.24 -8.25 0.17
N ALA A 108 -28.66 -7.06 -0.31
CA ALA A 108 -29.17 -6.90 -1.66
C ALA A 108 -28.10 -7.25 -2.73
N SER A 109 -26.83 -6.87 -2.50
CA SER A 109 -25.73 -7.23 -3.39
C SER A 109 -25.47 -8.75 -3.41
N ILE A 110 -25.55 -9.41 -2.25
CA ILE A 110 -25.38 -10.87 -2.15
C ILE A 110 -26.56 -11.59 -2.82
N ALA A 111 -27.79 -11.08 -2.69
CA ALA A 111 -28.96 -11.65 -3.35
C ALA A 111 -28.87 -11.51 -4.88
N ALA A 112 -28.41 -10.36 -5.38
CA ALA A 112 -28.20 -10.12 -6.81
C ALA A 112 -27.11 -11.03 -7.41
N LEU A 113 -26.07 -11.36 -6.65
CA LEU A 113 -25.01 -12.30 -7.04
C LEU A 113 -25.48 -13.76 -7.07
N ASN A 114 -26.45 -14.13 -6.25
CA ASN A 114 -26.97 -15.50 -6.14
C ASN A 114 -28.17 -15.79 -7.06
N GLY A 115 -28.61 -14.84 -7.89
CA GLY A 115 -29.59 -15.07 -8.95
C GLY A 115 -30.97 -15.58 -8.48
N VAL A 116 -31.37 -15.33 -7.24
CA VAL A 116 -32.67 -15.79 -6.73
C VAL A 116 -33.74 -14.73 -6.97
N ASP A 117 -34.44 -14.85 -8.09
CA ASP A 117 -35.84 -14.46 -8.25
C ASP A 117 -36.59 -15.64 -8.92
N GLN A 118 -37.72 -16.05 -8.34
CA GLN A 118 -38.64 -17.06 -8.90
C GLN A 118 -39.87 -16.36 -9.51
N PRO A 119 -40.68 -16.98 -10.40
CA PRO A 119 -40.35 -17.87 -11.51
C PRO A 119 -41.00 -17.38 -12.83
N THR A 120 -40.28 -17.44 -13.95
CA THR A 120 -40.96 -17.46 -15.27
C THR A 120 -40.22 -18.32 -16.29
N ARG A 121 -40.90 -19.42 -16.63
CA ARG A 121 -40.89 -20.20 -17.89
C ARG A 121 -39.57 -20.36 -18.65
N ILE A 122 -39.12 -21.61 -18.62
CA ILE A 122 -38.22 -22.28 -19.54
C ILE A 122 -38.63 -22.05 -21.00
N THR A 123 -37.68 -21.66 -21.85
CA THR A 123 -37.52 -22.26 -23.19
C THR A 123 -36.04 -22.52 -23.46
N ASN A 124 -35.78 -23.73 -23.93
CA ASN A 124 -34.48 -24.34 -24.22
C ASN A 124 -33.70 -23.59 -25.31
N GLU A 125 -32.38 -23.52 -25.14
CA GLU A 125 -31.35 -24.15 -26.00
C GLU A 125 -30.06 -23.34 -25.95
N SER A 126 -29.13 -23.80 -25.12
CA SER A 126 -27.70 -23.74 -25.45
C SER A 126 -27.04 -24.91 -24.75
N ILE A 127 -26.60 -25.89 -25.55
CA ILE A 127 -25.70 -26.95 -25.10
C ILE A 127 -24.43 -26.24 -24.63
N VAL A 128 -24.29 -26.05 -23.33
CA VAL A 128 -23.04 -25.56 -22.73
C VAL A 128 -22.09 -26.74 -22.72
N ASN A 129 -21.01 -26.60 -23.47
CA ASN A 129 -19.85 -27.47 -23.37
C ASN A 129 -19.18 -27.16 -22.02
N GLU A 130 -19.68 -27.76 -20.94
CA GLU A 130 -19.10 -27.58 -19.61
C GLU A 130 -17.70 -28.20 -19.58
N LYS A 131 -16.68 -27.33 -19.46
CA LYS A 131 -15.32 -27.78 -19.21
C LYS A 131 -15.24 -28.42 -17.81
N PRO A 132 -14.45 -29.49 -17.63
CA PRO A 132 -14.35 -30.15 -16.34
C PRO A 132 -13.76 -29.20 -15.29
N SER A 133 -14.45 -29.07 -14.15
CA SER A 133 -13.98 -28.32 -12.99
C SER A 133 -12.66 -28.89 -12.45
N LEU A 134 -11.88 -28.10 -11.70
CA LEU A 134 -10.64 -28.55 -11.04
C LEU A 134 -10.88 -29.84 -10.21
N THR A 135 -12.04 -29.93 -9.56
CA THR A 135 -12.52 -31.13 -8.88
C THR A 135 -12.69 -32.34 -9.81
N ALA A 136 -13.27 -32.16 -10.99
CA ALA A 136 -13.40 -33.23 -11.98
C ALA A 136 -12.03 -33.66 -12.54
N ALA A 137 -11.09 -32.74 -12.74
CA ALA A 137 -9.72 -33.04 -13.18
C ALA A 137 -8.93 -33.86 -12.14
N VAL A 138 -9.01 -33.49 -10.86
CA VAL A 138 -8.39 -34.24 -9.76
C VAL A 138 -9.01 -35.63 -9.61
N VAL A 139 -10.34 -35.73 -9.72
CA VAL A 139 -11.04 -37.02 -9.68
C VAL A 139 -10.62 -37.91 -10.86
N MET A 140 -10.51 -37.39 -12.09
CA MET A 140 -10.06 -38.16 -13.25
C MET A 140 -8.61 -38.65 -13.11
N LEU A 141 -7.71 -37.82 -12.54
CA LEU A 141 -6.33 -38.23 -12.24
C LEU A 141 -6.31 -39.36 -11.20
N MET A 142 -7.06 -39.21 -10.12
CA MET A 142 -7.16 -40.22 -9.06
C MET A 142 -7.75 -41.54 -9.57
N VAL A 143 -8.80 -41.47 -10.39
CA VAL A 143 -9.38 -42.64 -11.07
C VAL A 143 -8.36 -43.29 -12.00
N GLY A 144 -7.61 -42.51 -12.78
CA GLY A 144 -6.53 -43.01 -13.64
C GLY A 144 -5.48 -43.79 -12.85
N ILE A 145 -4.98 -43.23 -11.74
CA ILE A 145 -3.99 -43.88 -10.86
C ILE A 145 -4.56 -45.18 -10.26
N VAL A 146 -5.80 -45.16 -9.78
CA VAL A 146 -6.47 -46.36 -9.22
C VAL A 146 -6.61 -47.45 -10.27
N VAL A 147 -6.95 -47.09 -11.52
CA VAL A 147 -7.03 -48.04 -12.64
C VAL A 147 -5.64 -48.62 -12.98
N VAL A 148 -4.56 -47.83 -12.95
CA VAL A 148 -3.18 -48.35 -13.10
C VAL A 148 -2.87 -49.38 -12.02
N VAL A 149 -3.14 -49.04 -10.75
CA VAL A 149 -2.83 -49.89 -9.60
C VAL A 149 -3.64 -51.18 -9.64
N LEU A 150 -4.94 -51.10 -9.98
CA LEU A 150 -5.79 -52.27 -10.14
C LEU A 150 -5.36 -53.13 -11.33
N ALA A 151 -5.01 -52.55 -12.48
CA ALA A 151 -4.49 -53.28 -13.63
C ALA A 151 -3.15 -53.98 -13.29
N ALA A 152 -2.25 -53.30 -12.59
CA ALA A 152 -0.98 -53.87 -12.12
C ALA A 152 -1.17 -55.01 -11.10
N ASN A 153 -2.22 -54.95 -10.27
CA ASN A 153 -2.52 -55.99 -9.29
C ASN A 153 -3.28 -57.19 -9.88
N ILE A 154 -4.15 -56.96 -10.87
CA ILE A 154 -4.92 -58.01 -11.59
C ILE A 154 -4.02 -58.77 -12.59
N THR A 155 -3.07 -58.10 -13.22
CA THR A 155 -2.11 -58.71 -14.17
C THR A 155 -1.12 -59.66 -13.50
N ARG A 156 -0.94 -59.58 -12.17
CA ARG A 156 -0.27 -60.61 -11.38
C ARG A 156 -1.03 -61.95 -11.33
N LYS A 157 -2.31 -62.01 -11.73
CA LYS A 157 -3.11 -63.23 -11.57
C LYS A 157 -3.82 -63.80 -12.80
N ARG A 158 -4.10 -63.10 -13.91
CA ARG A 158 -4.75 -63.79 -15.06
C ARG A 158 -4.90 -63.10 -16.43
N TRP A 159 -4.07 -62.13 -16.83
CA TRP A 159 -4.18 -61.53 -18.18
C TRP A 159 -2.87 -61.61 -18.97
N SER A 160 -2.95 -62.09 -20.21
CA SER A 160 -1.81 -62.28 -21.11
C SER A 160 -1.38 -61.02 -21.86
N ASN A 161 -2.12 -59.90 -21.76
CA ASN A 161 -1.68 -58.63 -22.35
C ASN A 161 -2.20 -57.38 -21.57
N PRO A 162 -1.39 -56.76 -20.70
CA PRO A 162 -1.79 -55.60 -19.88
C PRO A 162 -1.85 -54.27 -20.65
N MET A 163 -1.37 -54.26 -21.90
CA MET A 163 -1.16 -53.05 -22.70
C MET A 163 -2.40 -52.15 -22.87
N PRO A 164 -3.64 -52.66 -23.08
CA PRO A 164 -4.81 -51.79 -23.28
C PRO A 164 -5.20 -51.02 -22.01
N ALA A 165 -5.14 -51.67 -20.84
CA ALA A 165 -5.50 -51.05 -19.57
C ALA A 165 -4.46 -49.99 -19.15
N MET A 166 -3.17 -50.25 -19.39
CA MET A 166 -2.13 -49.26 -19.16
C MET A 166 -2.23 -48.07 -20.11
N ALA A 167 -2.59 -48.30 -21.38
CA ALA A 167 -2.81 -47.23 -22.36
C ALA A 167 -3.98 -46.31 -21.96
N VAL A 168 -5.11 -46.87 -21.52
CA VAL A 168 -6.27 -46.08 -21.05
C VAL A 168 -5.91 -45.26 -19.82
N ALA A 169 -5.17 -45.84 -18.87
CA ALA A 169 -4.80 -45.15 -17.65
C ALA A 169 -3.72 -44.07 -17.86
N ALA A 170 -2.77 -44.30 -18.78
CA ALA A 170 -1.84 -43.27 -19.23
C ALA A 170 -2.57 -42.11 -19.94
N LEU A 171 -3.58 -42.41 -20.76
CA LEU A 171 -4.39 -41.41 -21.43
C LEU A 171 -5.20 -40.55 -20.44
N LEU A 172 -5.85 -41.18 -19.44
CA LEU A 172 -6.60 -40.47 -18.40
C LEU A 172 -5.68 -39.61 -17.51
N SER A 173 -4.47 -40.10 -17.22
CA SER A 173 -3.46 -39.32 -16.47
C SER A 173 -2.97 -38.12 -17.28
N LEU A 174 -2.72 -38.30 -18.59
CA LEU A 174 -2.32 -37.22 -19.48
C LEU A 174 -3.44 -36.18 -19.65
N LEU A 175 -4.68 -36.62 -19.76
CA LEU A 175 -5.87 -35.75 -19.81
C LEU A 175 -6.05 -34.97 -18.49
N GLY A 176 -5.83 -35.62 -17.34
CA GLY A 176 -5.85 -34.95 -16.03
C GLY A 176 -4.76 -33.89 -15.89
N ILE A 177 -3.52 -34.19 -16.32
CA ILE A 177 -2.40 -33.23 -16.34
C ILE A 177 -2.70 -32.07 -17.28
N LEU A 178 -3.25 -32.34 -18.47
CA LEU A 178 -3.61 -31.31 -19.44
C LEU A 178 -4.72 -30.40 -18.92
N ALA A 179 -5.74 -30.98 -18.28
CA ALA A 179 -6.82 -30.22 -17.64
C ALA A 179 -6.32 -29.36 -16.47
N LEU A 180 -5.39 -29.88 -15.65
CA LEU A 180 -4.73 -29.11 -14.58
C LEU A 180 -3.88 -27.97 -15.13
N ALA A 181 -3.11 -28.20 -16.20
CA ALA A 181 -2.32 -27.16 -16.85
C ALA A 181 -3.21 -26.07 -17.46
N GLN A 182 -4.33 -26.45 -18.06
CA GLN A 182 -5.28 -25.53 -18.66
C GLN A 182 -6.05 -24.72 -17.60
N ALA A 183 -6.44 -25.34 -16.48
CA ALA A 183 -7.04 -24.64 -15.34
C ALA A 183 -6.04 -23.69 -14.64
N ALA A 184 -4.76 -24.06 -14.56
CA ALA A 184 -3.71 -23.18 -14.03
C ALA A 184 -3.49 -21.94 -14.91
N GLN A 185 -3.73 -22.06 -16.22
CA GLN A 185 -3.60 -20.96 -17.16
C GLN A 185 -4.83 -20.04 -17.18
N GLU A 186 -6.04 -20.55 -16.90
CA GLU A 186 -7.28 -19.76 -16.83
C GLU A 186 -7.36 -18.83 -15.59
N GLY A 187 -6.50 -19.01 -14.59
CA GLY A 187 -6.43 -18.17 -13.39
C GLY A 187 -5.44 -16.99 -13.45
N VAL A 188 -4.69 -16.83 -14.55
CA VAL A 188 -3.67 -15.79 -14.67
C VAL A 188 -4.22 -14.59 -15.45
N PRO A 189 -4.36 -13.40 -14.83
CA PRO A 189 -4.85 -12.23 -15.54
C PRO A 189 -3.93 -11.79 -16.67
N ASP A 190 -4.51 -11.32 -17.78
CA ASP A 190 -3.80 -10.81 -18.95
C ASP A 190 -2.77 -9.71 -18.62
N ILE A 191 -2.99 -8.94 -17.57
CA ILE A 191 -2.05 -7.92 -17.09
C ILE A 191 -0.69 -8.53 -16.68
N GLN A 192 -0.67 -9.75 -16.14
CA GLN A 192 0.54 -10.38 -15.63
C GLN A 192 1.61 -10.56 -16.70
N LYS A 193 1.22 -10.85 -17.95
CA LYS A 193 2.16 -11.07 -19.06
C LYS A 193 3.10 -9.89 -19.33
N HIS A 194 2.66 -8.68 -18.98
CA HIS A 194 3.49 -7.48 -19.16
C HIS A 194 4.54 -7.32 -18.06
N PHE A 195 4.34 -7.96 -16.90
CA PHE A 195 5.30 -8.00 -15.78
C PHE A 195 6.23 -9.22 -15.83
N GLU A 196 5.88 -10.25 -16.61
CA GLU A 196 6.67 -11.48 -16.77
C GLU A 196 8.16 -11.27 -17.12
N PRO A 197 8.56 -10.27 -17.94
CA PRO A 197 9.97 -10.00 -18.19
C PRO A 197 10.79 -9.67 -16.92
N PHE A 198 10.12 -9.34 -15.81
CA PHE A 198 10.72 -9.01 -14.51
C PHE A 198 10.37 -10.04 -13.42
N ALA A 199 9.84 -11.21 -13.77
CA ALA A 199 9.40 -12.24 -12.83
C ALA A 199 10.52 -12.79 -11.91
N ASN A 200 11.80 -12.57 -12.24
CA ASN A 200 12.92 -12.91 -11.36
C ASN A 200 13.02 -12.01 -10.12
N LYS A 201 12.34 -10.85 -10.12
CA LYS A 201 12.37 -9.86 -9.03
C LYS A 201 11.00 -9.54 -8.45
N LEU A 202 9.95 -9.92 -9.16
CA LEU A 202 8.57 -9.66 -8.80
C LEU A 202 7.89 -10.95 -8.36
N LYS A 203 6.90 -10.81 -7.48
CA LYS A 203 5.94 -11.89 -7.22
C LYS A 203 4.55 -11.39 -7.51
N PHE A 204 3.71 -12.29 -7.99
CA PHE A 204 2.37 -11.97 -8.43
C PHE A 204 1.36 -12.79 -7.66
N ARG A 205 0.23 -12.16 -7.35
CA ARG A 205 -1.00 -12.83 -6.93
C ARG A 205 -2.17 -12.02 -7.48
N SER A 206 -3.33 -12.63 -7.55
CA SER A 206 -4.54 -11.99 -8.04
C SER A 206 -5.75 -12.50 -7.26
N ASP A 207 -6.78 -11.68 -7.20
CA ASP A 207 -8.14 -12.07 -6.84
C ASP A 207 -9.10 -11.55 -7.93
N GLU A 208 -10.40 -11.62 -7.72
CA GLU A 208 -11.41 -11.16 -8.68
C GLU A 208 -11.38 -9.64 -8.94
N THR A 209 -10.77 -8.86 -8.05
CA THR A 209 -10.79 -7.39 -8.10
C THR A 209 -9.43 -6.81 -8.50
N TYR A 210 -8.34 -7.35 -7.95
CA TYR A 210 -7.01 -6.78 -8.06
C TYR A 210 -5.97 -7.79 -8.55
N PHE A 211 -5.07 -7.28 -9.39
CA PHE A 211 -3.76 -7.86 -9.62
C PHE A 211 -2.76 -7.23 -8.64
N TYR A 212 -2.03 -8.07 -7.91
CA TYR A 212 -1.06 -7.62 -6.93
C TYR A 212 0.36 -7.91 -7.38
N VAL A 213 1.22 -6.91 -7.23
CA VAL A 213 2.64 -6.98 -7.57
C VAL A 213 3.45 -6.75 -6.30
N GLU A 214 4.18 -7.77 -5.89
CA GLU A 214 5.21 -7.64 -4.87
C GLU A 214 6.54 -7.24 -5.52
N SER A 215 7.19 -6.23 -4.98
CA SER A 215 8.47 -5.73 -5.48
C SER A 215 9.32 -5.19 -4.33
N ASN A 216 10.59 -4.93 -4.60
CA ASN A 216 11.45 -4.18 -3.68
C ASN A 216 11.63 -2.71 -4.07
N GLY A 217 10.94 -2.24 -5.12
CA GLY A 217 11.05 -0.88 -5.67
C GLY A 217 12.39 -0.54 -6.34
N MET A 218 13.28 -1.51 -6.59
CA MET A 218 14.63 -1.25 -7.12
C MET A 218 14.77 -1.68 -8.59
N PRO A 219 15.04 -0.74 -9.52
CA PRO A 219 15.27 -1.07 -10.93
C PRO A 219 16.66 -1.69 -11.18
N ASP A 220 16.86 -2.22 -12.39
CA ASP A 220 18.15 -2.70 -12.91
C ASP A 220 19.02 -1.61 -13.53
N HIS A 221 18.41 -0.54 -14.03
CA HIS A 221 19.14 0.53 -14.68
C HIS A 221 19.91 1.40 -13.66
N GLN A 222 20.81 2.24 -14.15
CA GLN A 222 21.52 3.21 -13.33
C GLN A 222 20.52 4.18 -12.69
N MET A 223 20.63 4.41 -11.38
CA MET A 223 19.84 5.39 -10.64
C MET A 223 20.68 6.61 -10.28
N MET A 224 20.03 7.69 -9.83
CA MET A 224 20.60 8.88 -9.17
C MET A 224 21.47 9.80 -10.05
N VAL A 225 22.20 9.27 -11.02
CA VAL A 225 23.06 10.06 -11.90
C VAL A 225 22.21 10.99 -12.76
N GLY A 226 22.53 12.29 -12.75
CA GLY A 226 21.77 13.34 -13.44
C GLY A 226 21.06 14.31 -12.49
N ILE A 227 20.83 13.90 -11.24
CA ILE A 227 20.21 14.77 -10.22
C ILE A 227 21.13 15.95 -9.90
N ARG A 228 20.58 17.17 -10.02
CA ARG A 228 21.26 18.46 -9.77
C ARG A 228 20.66 19.27 -8.62
N ALA A 229 19.51 18.84 -8.11
CA ALA A 229 18.86 19.37 -6.92
C ALA A 229 18.56 18.20 -5.97
N TRP A 230 19.56 17.81 -5.19
CA TRP A 230 19.49 16.58 -4.41
C TRP A 230 19.06 16.81 -2.96
N GLN A 231 18.07 16.04 -2.50
CA GLN A 231 17.55 16.07 -1.13
C GLN A 231 18.24 15.11 -0.15
N GLN A 232 19.45 14.64 -0.49
CA GLN A 232 20.24 13.71 0.33
C GLN A 232 19.49 12.40 0.66
N GLN A 233 18.65 11.93 -0.27
CA GLN A 233 17.99 10.63 -0.24
C GLN A 233 18.70 9.67 -1.19
N VAL A 234 18.75 8.39 -0.85
CA VAL A 234 19.41 7.33 -1.62
C VAL A 234 18.47 6.13 -1.74
N PRO A 235 18.60 5.29 -2.77
CA PRO A 235 17.60 4.25 -2.98
C PRO A 235 17.86 3.12 -1.98
N ILE A 236 16.86 2.83 -1.16
CA ILE A 236 16.82 1.70 -0.24
C ILE A 236 15.67 0.79 -0.66
N PRO A 237 15.91 -0.53 -0.81
CA PRO A 237 14.86 -1.48 -1.15
C PRO A 237 13.71 -1.43 -0.14
N GLN A 238 12.48 -1.30 -0.64
CA GLN A 238 11.27 -1.21 0.18
C GLN A 238 10.52 -2.54 0.15
N ALA A 239 10.02 -3.03 1.29
CA ALA A 239 9.30 -4.30 1.33
C ALA A 239 7.83 -4.15 0.88
N TYR A 240 7.60 -4.04 -0.43
CA TYR A 240 6.25 -4.04 -1.00
C TYR A 240 5.77 -5.47 -1.21
N ALA A 241 5.39 -6.16 -0.13
CA ALA A 241 5.00 -7.57 -0.16
C ALA A 241 3.81 -7.88 0.76
N GLY A 242 3.12 -8.99 0.50
CA GLY A 242 1.95 -9.42 1.27
C GLY A 242 0.82 -8.38 1.24
N ARG A 243 0.42 -7.89 2.42
CA ARG A 243 -0.59 -6.82 2.56
C ARG A 243 -0.08 -5.44 2.14
N ASN A 244 1.24 -5.25 2.04
CA ASN A 244 1.90 -4.04 1.56
C ASN A 244 2.32 -4.19 0.09
N ALA A 245 1.66 -5.05 -0.70
CA ALA A 245 1.91 -5.18 -2.14
C ALA A 245 1.20 -4.07 -2.91
N TRP A 246 1.67 -3.77 -4.12
CA TRP A 246 0.92 -2.92 -5.04
C TRP A 246 -0.35 -3.63 -5.51
N SER A 247 -1.44 -2.89 -5.66
CA SER A 247 -2.74 -3.40 -6.13
C SER A 247 -3.20 -2.61 -7.34
N ILE A 248 -3.47 -3.30 -8.45
CA ILE A 248 -3.96 -2.71 -9.71
C ILE A 248 -5.34 -3.32 -10.02
N PRO A 249 -6.41 -2.51 -10.19
CA PRO A 249 -7.72 -3.03 -10.54
C PRO A 249 -7.71 -3.84 -11.85
N LEU A 250 -8.31 -5.02 -11.85
CA LEU A 250 -8.43 -5.87 -13.06
C LEU A 250 -9.53 -5.41 -14.02
N HIS A 251 -10.53 -4.71 -13.49
CA HIS A 251 -11.72 -4.28 -14.23
C HIS A 251 -11.91 -2.76 -14.11
N PRO A 252 -11.03 -1.95 -14.74
CA PRO A 252 -11.08 -0.50 -14.64
C PRO A 252 -12.38 0.05 -15.25
N LYS A 253 -13.02 0.97 -14.53
CA LYS A 253 -14.22 1.68 -14.98
C LYS A 253 -13.94 3.16 -15.07
N MET A 254 -14.42 3.79 -16.13
CA MET A 254 -14.39 5.25 -16.30
C MET A 254 -15.08 5.95 -15.13
N ALA A 255 -14.42 6.93 -14.53
CA ALA A 255 -15.02 7.77 -13.51
C ALA A 255 -15.90 8.86 -14.14
N GLU A 256 -17.04 9.14 -13.51
CA GLU A 256 -17.84 10.33 -13.84
C GLU A 256 -17.07 11.62 -13.52
N LYS A 257 -16.28 11.59 -12.44
CA LYS A 257 -15.43 12.68 -11.98
C LYS A 257 -13.98 12.19 -11.88
N PRO A 258 -13.23 12.20 -12.99
CA PRO A 258 -11.84 11.78 -12.99
C PRO A 258 -10.95 12.76 -12.21
N VAL A 259 -9.83 12.25 -11.67
CA VAL A 259 -8.91 13.01 -10.79
C VAL A 259 -7.72 13.49 -11.59
N SER A 260 -7.46 14.79 -11.62
CA SER A 260 -6.31 15.35 -12.35
C SER A 260 -5.05 15.39 -11.48
N ALA A 261 -3.92 14.92 -12.01
CA ALA A 261 -2.61 15.06 -11.38
C ALA A 261 -2.12 16.52 -11.37
N LYS A 262 -2.77 17.44 -12.09
CA LYS A 262 -2.43 18.87 -12.04
C LYS A 262 -2.87 19.54 -10.73
N THR A 263 -3.88 18.99 -10.07
CA THR A 263 -4.57 19.64 -8.93
C THR A 263 -4.71 18.73 -7.72
N ALA A 264 -4.28 17.47 -7.82
CA ALA A 264 -4.38 16.46 -6.78
C ALA A 264 -3.31 15.38 -7.01
N LEU A 265 -3.25 14.41 -6.11
CA LEU A 265 -2.35 13.25 -6.15
C LEU A 265 -0.89 13.67 -6.10
N PHE A 266 -0.58 14.69 -5.29
CA PHE A 266 0.79 15.12 -5.03
C PHE A 266 1.49 14.20 -4.03
N ARG A 267 0.78 13.20 -3.49
CA ARG A 267 1.32 12.18 -2.57
C ARG A 267 1.07 10.78 -3.11
N GLY A 268 2.07 9.93 -2.94
CA GLY A 268 2.02 8.54 -3.39
C GLY A 268 2.10 8.39 -4.91
N ALA A 269 1.82 7.17 -5.37
CA ALA A 269 2.01 6.79 -6.76
C ALA A 269 0.69 6.94 -7.52
N ILE A 270 0.78 7.26 -8.80
CA ILE A 270 -0.35 7.29 -9.73
C ILE A 270 -0.33 6.10 -10.70
N ALA A 271 0.81 5.42 -10.82
CA ALA A 271 0.99 4.24 -11.63
C ALA A 271 2.10 3.33 -11.06
N LEU A 272 2.15 2.09 -11.54
CA LEU A 272 3.23 1.14 -11.30
C LEU A 272 3.86 0.75 -12.64
N ALA A 273 5.18 0.91 -12.77
CA ALA A 273 5.90 0.43 -13.95
C ALA A 273 5.98 -1.10 -13.96
N VAL A 274 6.09 -1.70 -15.15
CA VAL A 274 6.17 -3.16 -15.32
C VAL A 274 7.36 -3.83 -14.62
N ASN A 275 8.39 -3.06 -14.27
CA ASN A 275 9.52 -3.52 -13.46
C ASN A 275 9.27 -3.45 -11.94
N GLY A 276 8.05 -3.11 -11.52
CA GLY A 276 7.63 -3.02 -10.13
C GLY A 276 8.08 -1.75 -9.39
N VAL A 277 8.58 -0.74 -10.11
CA VAL A 277 8.93 0.57 -9.54
C VAL A 277 7.72 1.50 -9.66
N PRO A 278 7.31 2.20 -8.59
CA PRO A 278 6.18 3.11 -8.67
C PRO A 278 6.49 4.37 -9.47
N ILE A 279 5.43 4.95 -10.03
CA ILE A 279 5.44 6.19 -10.81
C ILE A 279 4.56 7.19 -10.09
N PHE A 280 5.16 8.31 -9.72
CA PHE A 280 4.57 9.41 -8.96
C PHE A 280 4.20 10.55 -9.90
N ASN A 281 3.40 11.47 -9.37
CA ASN A 281 2.99 12.68 -10.07
C ASN A 281 4.20 13.57 -10.41
N PRO A 282 4.35 14.06 -11.67
CA PRO A 282 5.42 15.00 -12.04
C PRO A 282 5.51 16.25 -11.16
N ILE A 283 4.42 16.64 -10.51
CA ILE A 283 4.36 17.72 -9.53
C ILE A 283 4.59 17.13 -8.13
N LYS A 284 5.58 17.66 -7.41
CA LYS A 284 5.91 17.20 -6.05
C LYS A 284 4.86 17.65 -5.02
N ASN A 285 5.00 17.18 -3.79
CA ASN A 285 4.07 17.39 -2.66
C ASN A 285 3.71 18.86 -2.34
N ASP A 286 4.40 19.85 -2.90
CA ASP A 286 4.04 21.27 -2.73
C ASP A 286 2.96 21.75 -3.72
N GLY A 287 2.48 20.87 -4.61
CA GLY A 287 1.39 21.12 -5.54
C GLY A 287 1.72 22.06 -6.70
N ARG A 288 2.98 22.50 -6.84
CA ARG A 288 3.36 23.51 -7.85
C ARG A 288 4.69 23.26 -8.55
N THR A 289 5.62 22.55 -7.93
CA THR A 289 6.96 22.35 -8.50
C THR A 289 7.01 21.08 -9.33
N ASP A 290 7.35 21.24 -10.62
CA ASP A 290 7.66 20.13 -11.51
C ASP A 290 9.07 19.58 -11.21
N THR A 291 9.13 18.33 -10.76
CA THR A 291 10.33 17.62 -10.31
C THR A 291 11.40 17.51 -11.41
N PHE A 292 10.98 17.36 -12.67
CA PHE A 292 11.90 17.31 -13.82
C PHE A 292 12.57 18.66 -14.05
N THR A 293 11.78 19.73 -14.12
CA THR A 293 12.32 21.07 -14.35
C THR A 293 13.15 21.57 -13.16
N ALA A 294 12.81 21.15 -11.94
CA ALA A 294 13.59 21.40 -10.72
C ALA A 294 14.97 20.72 -10.74
N GLY A 295 15.18 19.72 -11.61
CA GLY A 295 16.44 18.99 -11.70
C GLY A 295 16.63 17.97 -10.59
N GLU A 296 15.54 17.46 -10.04
CA GLU A 296 15.55 16.48 -8.95
C GLU A 296 15.58 15.04 -9.48
N LEU A 297 15.45 14.85 -10.80
CA LEU A 297 15.40 13.53 -11.46
C LEU A 297 16.76 13.09 -12.02
N ASP A 298 16.97 11.78 -12.01
CA ASP A 298 18.08 11.11 -12.69
C ASP A 298 17.82 10.94 -14.19
N ASN A 299 18.80 10.37 -14.90
CA ASN A 299 18.75 10.17 -16.35
C ASN A 299 17.62 9.23 -16.82
N PHE A 300 16.98 8.49 -15.92
CA PHE A 300 15.86 7.60 -16.21
C PHE A 300 14.53 8.19 -15.75
N GLY A 301 14.52 9.41 -15.22
CA GLY A 301 13.33 10.14 -14.84
C GLY A 301 12.80 9.79 -13.46
N GLY A 302 13.64 9.25 -12.56
CA GLY A 302 13.27 8.95 -11.19
C GLY A 302 14.20 9.58 -10.15
N HIS A 303 13.81 9.46 -8.89
CA HIS A 303 14.61 9.87 -7.73
C HIS A 303 14.15 9.12 -6.47
N CYS A 304 14.79 9.43 -5.34
CA CYS A 304 14.39 8.87 -4.05
C CYS A 304 13.55 9.85 -3.25
N GLY A 305 12.41 9.38 -2.73
CA GLY A 305 11.53 10.11 -1.83
C GLY A 305 12.10 10.27 -0.42
N LYS A 306 11.33 10.92 0.46
CA LYS A 306 11.68 11.10 1.88
C LYS A 306 11.86 9.77 2.63
N GLY A 307 11.27 8.69 2.11
CA GLY A 307 11.39 7.33 2.64
C GLY A 307 12.63 6.57 2.17
N ASP A 308 13.56 7.22 1.45
CA ASP A 308 14.62 6.56 0.68
C ASP A 308 14.05 5.58 -0.39
N ASP A 309 12.80 5.75 -0.78
CA ASP A 309 12.12 4.95 -1.79
C ASP A 309 12.38 5.49 -3.20
N TYR A 310 12.90 4.67 -4.10
CA TYR A 310 13.09 5.07 -5.50
C TYR A 310 11.77 5.00 -6.28
N HIS A 311 11.47 6.03 -7.07
CA HIS A 311 10.29 6.11 -7.91
C HIS A 311 10.51 7.01 -9.13
N TYR A 312 9.71 6.80 -10.18
CA TYR A 312 9.74 7.63 -11.39
C TYR A 312 8.77 8.81 -11.29
N HIS A 313 9.08 9.92 -11.94
CA HIS A 313 8.14 11.03 -12.21
C HIS A 313 7.87 11.21 -13.72
N ILE A 314 8.66 10.53 -14.55
CA ILE A 314 8.51 10.47 -16.00
C ILE A 314 8.24 9.01 -16.38
N GLY A 315 7.38 8.78 -17.37
CA GLY A 315 7.12 7.43 -17.86
C GLY A 315 8.43 6.72 -18.25
N PRO A 316 8.74 5.53 -17.70
CA PRO A 316 10.01 4.83 -17.94
C PRO A 316 10.01 4.15 -19.31
N VAL A 317 9.99 4.96 -20.38
CA VAL A 317 9.85 4.51 -21.78
C VAL A 317 10.95 3.55 -22.24
N HIS A 318 12.10 3.52 -21.55
CA HIS A 318 13.17 2.57 -21.82
C HIS A 318 12.73 1.11 -21.61
N LEU A 319 11.71 0.87 -20.77
CA LEU A 319 11.14 -0.46 -20.54
C LEU A 319 10.45 -1.02 -21.80
N GLU A 320 10.04 -0.19 -22.76
CA GLU A 320 9.47 -0.63 -24.04
C GLU A 320 10.43 -1.55 -24.80
N LYS A 321 11.75 -1.37 -24.65
CA LYS A 321 12.75 -2.26 -25.25
C LYS A 321 12.74 -3.68 -24.67
N ILE A 322 12.21 -3.84 -23.46
CA ILE A 322 12.15 -5.10 -22.71
C ILE A 322 10.79 -5.76 -22.92
N VAL A 323 9.70 -5.02 -22.74
CA VAL A 323 8.34 -5.57 -22.92
C VAL A 323 7.93 -5.69 -24.39
N GLY A 324 8.61 -5.00 -25.30
CA GLY A 324 8.29 -4.98 -26.73
C GLY A 324 7.36 -3.84 -27.12
N LYS A 325 7.47 -3.42 -28.39
CA LYS A 325 6.65 -2.35 -28.98
C LYS A 325 5.17 -2.71 -28.91
N GLY A 326 4.34 -1.75 -28.53
CA GLY A 326 2.89 -1.94 -28.45
C GLY A 326 2.43 -2.69 -27.19
N ASN A 327 3.34 -2.93 -26.24
CA ASN A 327 3.02 -3.38 -24.89
C ASN A 327 3.16 -2.21 -23.88
N PRO A 328 2.40 -2.24 -22.77
CA PRO A 328 2.46 -1.18 -21.77
C PRO A 328 3.78 -1.21 -20.99
N ILE A 329 4.28 -0.03 -20.64
CA ILE A 329 5.46 0.16 -19.78
C ILE A 329 5.08 0.27 -18.29
N GLY A 330 3.78 0.30 -18.00
CA GLY A 330 3.23 0.34 -16.66
C GLY A 330 1.71 0.33 -16.68
N TYR A 331 1.11 0.43 -15.52
CA TYR A 331 -0.33 0.51 -15.32
C TYR A 331 -0.63 1.61 -14.31
N ALA A 332 -1.58 2.50 -14.64
CA ALA A 332 -2.11 3.44 -13.68
C ALA A 332 -2.85 2.69 -12.55
N LEU A 333 -2.89 3.27 -11.36
CA LEU A 333 -3.55 2.62 -10.21
C LEU A 333 -5.08 2.60 -10.32
N ASP A 334 -5.65 3.21 -11.37
CA ASP A 334 -7.04 3.02 -11.78
C ASP A 334 -7.27 1.77 -12.65
N GLY A 335 -6.21 1.06 -13.03
CA GLY A 335 -6.21 -0.19 -13.79
C GLY A 335 -5.97 -0.03 -15.30
N TYR A 336 -5.93 1.19 -15.84
CA TYR A 336 -5.67 1.36 -17.28
C TYR A 336 -4.16 1.29 -17.62
N PRO A 337 -3.80 0.69 -18.77
CA PRO A 337 -2.40 0.55 -19.17
C PRO A 337 -1.77 1.89 -19.55
N LEU A 338 -0.49 2.05 -19.21
CA LEU A 338 0.37 3.18 -19.56
C LEU A 338 1.40 2.76 -20.60
N TYR A 339 1.41 3.44 -21.75
CA TYR A 339 2.32 3.18 -22.87
C TYR A 339 3.45 4.21 -22.94
N GLY A 340 4.46 3.88 -23.75
CA GLY A 340 5.55 4.79 -24.12
C GLY A 340 5.10 5.93 -25.03
N TYR A 341 6.03 6.46 -25.83
CA TYR A 341 5.76 7.62 -26.70
C TYR A 341 4.96 7.29 -27.96
N PHE A 342 4.76 6.00 -28.27
CA PHE A 342 4.22 5.57 -29.54
C PHE A 342 3.01 4.67 -29.36
N ASP A 343 2.05 4.78 -30.28
CA ASP A 343 0.95 3.83 -30.41
C ASP A 343 1.38 2.52 -31.09
N ALA A 344 0.42 1.59 -31.24
CA ALA A 344 0.67 0.29 -31.86
C ALA A 344 1.20 0.42 -33.31
N ALA A 345 0.91 1.52 -34.01
CA ALA A 345 1.43 1.80 -35.34
C ALA A 345 2.86 2.40 -35.31
N GLY A 346 3.41 2.70 -34.14
CA GLY A 346 4.70 3.35 -33.95
C GLY A 346 4.68 4.86 -34.18
N LYS A 347 3.51 5.50 -34.09
CA LYS A 347 3.38 6.95 -34.25
C LYS A 347 3.15 7.61 -32.91
N GLU A 348 3.61 8.86 -32.76
CA GLU A 348 3.25 9.63 -31.57
C GLU A 348 1.72 9.81 -31.55
N PRO A 349 1.05 9.45 -30.44
CA PRO A 349 -0.40 9.47 -30.37
C PRO A 349 -0.91 10.91 -30.48
N LYS A 350 -1.89 11.10 -31.34
CA LYS A 350 -2.63 12.35 -31.49
C LYS A 350 -3.95 12.27 -30.73
N ASN A 351 -4.54 13.44 -30.42
CA ASN A 351 -5.84 13.58 -29.77
C ASN A 351 -5.91 12.90 -28.39
N LEU A 352 -4.85 13.05 -27.61
CA LEU A 352 -4.88 12.69 -26.20
C LEU A 352 -5.84 13.63 -25.46
N ASP A 353 -6.55 13.08 -24.49
CA ASP A 353 -7.41 13.84 -23.58
C ASP A 353 -6.59 14.59 -22.51
N ALA A 354 -7.27 15.27 -21.59
CA ALA A 354 -6.64 16.04 -20.52
C ALA A 354 -5.80 15.20 -19.54
N PHE A 355 -5.94 13.87 -19.55
CA PHE A 355 -5.22 12.91 -18.71
C PHE A 355 -4.09 12.20 -19.47
N ASN A 356 -3.77 12.68 -20.68
CA ASN A 356 -2.73 12.12 -21.54
C ASN A 356 -3.07 10.69 -22.02
N GLY A 357 -4.36 10.38 -22.17
CA GLY A 357 -4.83 9.08 -22.66
C GLY A 357 -5.85 9.22 -23.80
N ARG A 358 -6.25 8.10 -24.40
CA ARG A 358 -7.35 8.04 -25.38
C ARG A 358 -7.98 6.65 -25.42
N ILE A 359 -9.19 6.57 -25.96
CA ILE A 359 -9.86 5.31 -26.25
C ILE A 359 -9.29 4.74 -27.55
N GLU A 360 -8.83 3.50 -27.48
CA GLU A 360 -8.41 2.67 -28.60
C GLU A 360 -9.40 1.51 -28.80
N LYS A 361 -9.15 0.65 -29.80
CA LYS A 361 -10.06 -0.46 -30.16
C LYS A 361 -10.33 -1.45 -29.02
N ASP A 362 -9.37 -1.63 -28.13
CA ASP A 362 -9.38 -2.56 -26.98
C ASP A 362 -9.65 -1.87 -25.64
N GLY A 363 -9.93 -0.56 -25.64
CA GLY A 363 -10.22 0.21 -24.44
C GLY A 363 -9.36 1.46 -24.27
N TYR A 364 -9.52 2.10 -23.11
CA TYR A 364 -8.77 3.31 -22.79
C TYR A 364 -7.36 2.99 -22.31
N ARG A 365 -6.41 3.86 -22.67
CA ARG A 365 -5.02 3.74 -22.27
C ARG A 365 -4.35 5.10 -22.16
N TYR A 366 -3.35 5.19 -21.31
CA TYR A 366 -2.49 6.37 -21.18
C TYR A 366 -1.26 6.26 -22.05
N TYR A 367 -0.69 7.42 -22.38
CA TYR A 367 0.58 7.53 -23.08
C TYR A 367 1.52 8.44 -22.31
N SER A 368 2.80 8.07 -22.29
CA SER A 368 3.86 8.98 -21.89
C SER A 368 4.11 10.00 -23.02
N THR A 369 4.52 11.21 -22.67
CA THR A 369 4.80 12.28 -23.65
C THR A 369 6.14 12.94 -23.37
N LYS A 370 6.78 13.55 -24.38
CA LYS A 370 8.04 14.29 -24.16
C LYS A 370 7.82 15.65 -23.46
N LYS A 371 6.57 16.10 -23.42
CA LYS A 371 6.14 17.33 -22.74
C LYS A 371 5.31 16.96 -21.53
N TYR A 372 5.21 17.89 -20.58
CA TYR A 372 4.33 17.77 -19.43
C TYR A 372 2.93 17.28 -19.87
N PRO A 373 2.36 16.25 -19.24
CA PRO A 373 2.75 15.69 -17.93
C PRO A 373 3.79 14.56 -17.96
N TYR A 374 4.42 14.24 -19.09
CA TYR A 374 5.44 13.18 -19.24
C TYR A 374 4.99 11.73 -19.01
N VAL A 375 3.88 11.53 -18.31
CA VAL A 375 3.25 10.26 -17.93
C VAL A 375 1.73 10.42 -18.02
N ASN A 376 0.92 9.63 -17.32
CA ASN A 376 -0.52 9.88 -17.21
C ASN A 376 -0.79 11.19 -16.43
N GLY A 377 -1.64 12.06 -16.99
CA GLY A 377 -1.98 13.37 -16.42
C GLY A 377 -2.98 13.33 -15.27
N GLY A 378 -3.23 12.15 -14.71
CA GLY A 378 -4.24 11.86 -13.69
C GLY A 378 -4.86 10.49 -13.92
N LEU A 379 -6.05 10.30 -13.34
CA LEU A 379 -6.76 9.03 -13.26
C LEU A 379 -8.16 9.23 -13.83
N ARG A 380 -8.38 8.62 -14.98
CA ARG A 380 -9.60 8.58 -15.75
C ARG A 380 -10.55 7.53 -15.22
N GLY A 381 -10.02 6.47 -14.61
CA GLY A 381 -10.81 5.44 -13.95
C GLY A 381 -11.19 5.79 -12.51
N VAL A 382 -12.08 4.98 -11.95
CA VAL A 382 -12.53 5.09 -10.56
C VAL A 382 -11.39 4.71 -9.61
N VAL A 383 -11.09 5.61 -8.68
CA VAL A 383 -10.12 5.42 -7.59
C VAL A 383 -10.69 5.99 -6.29
N SER A 384 -10.25 5.44 -5.16
CA SER A 384 -10.44 6.08 -3.85
C SER A 384 -9.24 6.96 -3.56
N VAL A 385 -9.49 8.20 -3.10
CA VAL A 385 -8.43 9.15 -2.74
C VAL A 385 -8.58 9.53 -1.27
N VAL A 386 -7.52 9.33 -0.50
CA VAL A 386 -7.41 9.67 0.93
C VAL A 386 -6.11 10.43 1.13
N ASP A 387 -6.16 11.56 1.83
CA ASP A 387 -4.98 12.42 2.10
C ASP A 387 -4.15 12.77 0.85
N ASP A 388 -4.83 13.03 -0.28
CA ASP A 388 -4.22 13.35 -1.59
C ASP A 388 -3.37 12.21 -2.19
N GLN A 389 -3.72 10.96 -1.86
CA GLN A 389 -3.08 9.74 -2.37
C GLN A 389 -4.15 8.70 -2.74
N ILE A 390 -3.85 7.81 -3.69
CA ILE A 390 -4.71 6.69 -4.07
C ILE A 390 -4.71 5.62 -2.96
N ASP A 391 -5.88 5.09 -2.63
CA ASP A 391 -6.08 4.02 -1.64
C ASP A 391 -6.80 2.80 -2.26
N PRO A 392 -6.38 1.55 -1.98
CA PRO A 392 -5.21 1.18 -1.19
C PRO A 392 -3.88 1.36 -1.95
N GLN A 393 -2.82 1.71 -1.22
CA GLN A 393 -1.46 1.75 -1.75
C GLN A 393 -0.43 1.34 -0.68
N PRO A 394 0.65 0.63 -1.06
CA PRO A 394 1.71 0.31 -0.11
C PRO A 394 2.47 1.53 0.41
N ARG A 395 3.09 1.35 1.58
CA ARG A 395 3.90 2.37 2.25
C ARG A 395 5.36 1.97 2.29
N ALA A 396 6.23 2.96 2.07
CA ALA A 396 7.66 2.86 2.30
C ALA A 396 7.98 2.95 3.80
N ASN A 397 9.05 2.30 4.23
CA ASN A 397 9.51 2.28 5.61
C ASN A 397 10.89 2.96 5.70
N PRO A 398 10.96 4.25 6.07
CA PRO A 398 12.25 4.92 6.22
C PRO A 398 13.08 4.27 7.33
N VAL A 399 14.37 4.10 7.09
CA VAL A 399 15.32 3.59 8.08
C VAL A 399 16.07 4.71 8.82
N ARG A 400 16.00 5.94 8.30
CA ARG A 400 16.64 7.14 8.83
C ARG A 400 15.74 8.37 8.67
N PRO A 401 15.99 9.46 9.42
CA PRO A 401 15.30 10.73 9.20
C PRO A 401 15.55 11.30 7.80
N GLU A 402 14.62 12.11 7.31
CA GLU A 402 14.77 12.75 6.00
C GLU A 402 15.99 13.67 5.94
N GLY A 403 16.72 13.59 4.82
CA GLY A 403 17.81 14.49 4.49
C GLY A 403 17.30 15.91 4.20
N ARG A 404 18.21 16.88 4.33
CA ARG A 404 17.96 18.25 3.88
C ARG A 404 18.46 18.42 2.44
N PRO A 405 17.89 19.34 1.64
CA PRO A 405 18.44 19.69 0.34
C PRO A 405 19.90 20.13 0.42
N LEU A 406 20.77 19.45 -0.32
CA LEU A 406 22.18 19.79 -0.44
C LEU A 406 22.38 20.73 -1.64
N ARG A 407 22.27 22.03 -1.38
CA ARG A 407 22.34 23.07 -2.42
C ARG A 407 23.68 23.00 -3.18
N GLY A 408 23.59 22.96 -4.51
CA GLY A 408 24.75 22.91 -5.40
C GLY A 408 25.33 21.52 -5.63
N ALA A 409 24.79 20.47 -5.00
CA ALA A 409 25.21 19.11 -5.24
C ALA A 409 24.72 18.59 -6.61
N LYS A 410 25.60 17.94 -7.36
CA LYS A 410 25.28 17.24 -8.60
C LYS A 410 25.75 15.80 -8.50
N ILE A 411 24.84 14.84 -8.66
CA ILE A 411 25.20 13.42 -8.61
C ILE A 411 25.88 13.03 -9.93
N THR A 412 27.13 12.58 -9.83
CA THR A 412 27.98 12.24 -10.96
C THR A 412 28.26 10.74 -11.08
N GLY A 413 27.99 9.96 -10.03
CA GLY A 413 28.21 8.53 -10.04
C GLY A 413 27.28 7.77 -9.11
N PHE A 414 27.00 6.53 -9.49
CA PHE A 414 26.21 5.59 -8.73
C PHE A 414 26.83 4.19 -8.89
N SER A 415 27.00 3.47 -7.79
CA SER A 415 27.45 2.08 -7.77
C SER A 415 26.62 1.28 -6.77
N ARG A 416 26.29 0.05 -7.15
CA ARG A 416 25.49 -0.89 -6.38
C ARG A 416 26.13 -2.27 -6.45
N ASP A 417 26.23 -2.91 -5.31
CA ASP A 417 26.72 -4.28 -5.16
C ASP A 417 25.68 -5.04 -4.33
N ASP A 418 24.86 -5.83 -5.02
CA ASP A 418 23.76 -6.58 -4.39
C ASP A 418 24.26 -7.73 -3.49
N GLU A 419 25.40 -8.33 -3.82
CA GLU A 419 26.00 -9.41 -3.04
C GLU A 419 26.50 -8.88 -1.69
N ARG A 420 27.16 -7.72 -1.71
CA ARG A 420 27.63 -7.03 -0.50
C ARG A 420 26.56 -6.17 0.16
N LYS A 421 25.37 -6.07 -0.43
CA LYS A 421 24.28 -5.18 0.00
C LYS A 421 24.75 -3.73 0.17
N GLN A 422 25.58 -3.27 -0.76
CA GLN A 422 26.25 -1.98 -0.73
C GLN A 422 25.77 -1.04 -1.83
N LEU A 423 25.75 0.24 -1.52
CA LEU A 423 25.44 1.29 -2.47
C LEU A 423 26.31 2.51 -2.22
N LYS A 424 26.70 3.18 -3.31
CA LYS A 424 27.48 4.42 -3.27
C LYS A 424 26.96 5.41 -4.29
N VAL A 425 26.74 6.64 -3.83
CA VAL A 425 26.46 7.83 -4.62
C VAL A 425 27.68 8.74 -4.56
N THR A 426 28.22 9.08 -5.72
CA THR A 426 29.30 10.06 -5.88
C THR A 426 28.69 11.35 -6.41
N TYR A 427 29.06 12.48 -5.83
CA TYR A 427 28.52 13.78 -6.21
C TYR A 427 29.60 14.87 -6.19
N ASP A 428 29.45 15.84 -7.08
CA ASP A 428 30.17 17.11 -7.05
C ASP A 428 29.46 18.07 -6.09
N LEU A 429 30.21 18.70 -5.20
CA LEU A 429 29.74 19.82 -4.39
C LEU A 429 30.73 20.97 -4.51
N ALA A 430 30.34 22.00 -5.26
CA ALA A 430 31.16 23.18 -5.54
C ALA A 430 32.53 22.83 -6.15
N GLY A 431 32.56 21.93 -7.14
CA GLY A 431 33.79 21.52 -7.84
C GLY A 431 34.63 20.47 -7.09
N LYS A 432 34.14 19.95 -5.97
CA LYS A 432 34.82 18.93 -5.17
C LYS A 432 34.02 17.63 -5.15
N THR A 433 34.68 16.55 -5.54
CA THR A 433 34.10 15.20 -5.49
C THR A 433 33.97 14.72 -4.06
N GLN A 434 32.78 14.26 -3.70
CA GLN A 434 32.44 13.64 -2.43
C GLN A 434 31.60 12.39 -2.69
N SER A 435 31.40 11.57 -1.66
CA SER A 435 30.47 10.44 -1.79
C SER A 435 29.73 10.15 -0.51
N MET A 436 28.56 9.55 -0.64
CA MET A 436 27.90 8.85 0.44
C MET A 436 27.48 7.47 -0.03
N GLY A 437 27.26 6.57 0.90
CA GLY A 437 26.76 5.24 0.59
C GLY A 437 26.28 4.55 1.84
N TYR A 438 25.82 3.32 1.70
CA TYR A 438 25.53 2.48 2.85
C TYR A 438 25.96 1.03 2.61
N THR A 439 26.17 0.31 3.70
CA THR A 439 26.19 -1.17 3.72
C THR A 439 25.00 -1.63 4.55
N ALA A 440 24.09 -2.40 3.94
CA ALA A 440 22.97 -2.98 4.67
C ALA A 440 23.41 -4.28 5.36
N LYS A 441 23.04 -4.40 6.63
CA LYS A 441 23.29 -5.55 7.49
C LYS A 441 21.99 -6.30 7.74
N ASP A 442 22.10 -7.47 8.35
CA ASP A 442 20.95 -8.24 8.75
C ASP A 442 20.14 -7.50 9.84
N GLY A 443 18.85 -7.82 9.94
CA GLY A 443 17.94 -7.16 10.88
C GLY A 443 17.53 -5.73 10.50
N GLY A 444 17.75 -5.28 9.26
CA GLY A 444 17.33 -3.95 8.78
C GLY A 444 18.20 -2.81 9.32
N VAL A 445 19.47 -3.10 9.60
CA VAL A 445 20.46 -2.13 10.06
C VAL A 445 21.29 -1.65 8.87
N TYR A 446 21.61 -0.37 8.79
CA TYR A 446 22.33 0.25 7.69
C TYR A 446 23.48 1.11 8.24
N ASP A 447 24.71 0.82 7.81
CA ASP A 447 25.86 1.68 8.08
C ASP A 447 26.05 2.65 6.91
N PHE A 448 25.64 3.89 7.11
CA PHE A 448 25.86 4.98 6.16
C PHE A 448 27.28 5.51 6.28
N THR A 449 27.97 5.65 5.16
CA THR A 449 29.34 6.14 5.10
C THR A 449 29.38 7.40 4.24
N PHE A 450 29.94 8.48 4.78
CA PHE A 450 30.13 9.76 4.09
C PHE A 450 31.61 10.04 3.95
N THR A 451 32.06 10.33 2.74
CA THR A 451 33.43 10.69 2.41
C THR A 451 33.44 12.11 1.89
N ASP A 452 34.12 13.00 2.63
CA ASP A 452 34.25 14.40 2.24
C ASP A 452 35.34 14.60 1.18
N ALA A 453 35.52 15.84 0.73
CA ALA A 453 36.46 16.20 -0.33
C ALA A 453 37.94 15.97 0.03
N THR A 454 38.25 15.79 1.32
CA THR A 454 39.61 15.48 1.81
C THR A 454 39.87 13.97 1.90
N GLY A 455 38.85 13.15 1.64
CA GLY A 455 38.89 11.71 1.83
C GLY A 455 38.58 11.28 3.26
N LYS A 456 38.24 12.20 4.17
CA LYS A 456 37.85 11.83 5.53
C LYS A 456 36.49 11.13 5.50
N VAL A 457 36.45 9.99 6.17
CA VAL A 457 35.27 9.14 6.26
C VAL A 457 34.58 9.31 7.60
N THR A 458 33.26 9.43 7.58
CA THR A 458 32.39 9.34 8.76
C THR A 458 31.32 8.29 8.54
N THR A 459 30.95 7.57 9.59
CA THR A 459 29.96 6.50 9.52
C THR A 459 28.86 6.73 10.55
N GLU A 460 27.61 6.54 10.13
CA GLU A 460 26.42 6.62 10.95
C GLU A 460 25.59 5.35 10.78
N THR A 461 25.14 4.74 11.86
CA THR A 461 24.35 3.51 11.81
C THR A 461 22.88 3.81 12.10
N TYR A 462 22.01 3.24 11.27
CA TYR A 462 20.55 3.40 11.32
C TYR A 462 19.88 2.02 11.36
N SER A 463 18.67 1.91 11.92
CA SER A 463 17.94 0.65 11.98
C SER A 463 16.44 0.86 11.85
N GLY A 464 15.79 0.06 11.00
CA GLY A 464 14.34 0.09 10.81
C GLY A 464 13.58 -0.78 11.82
N LYS A 465 13.20 -0.24 12.98
CA LYS A 465 11.97 -0.56 13.77
C LYS A 465 11.92 0.29 15.05
N GLY A 466 10.91 1.16 15.16
CA GLY A 466 10.62 1.96 16.36
C GLY A 466 11.41 3.26 16.41
N GLY A 467 10.71 4.39 16.30
CA GLY A 467 11.29 5.68 16.59
C GLY A 467 11.71 5.73 18.04
N ASP A 468 13.01 5.59 18.30
CA ASP A 468 13.70 6.10 19.48
C ASP A 468 15.17 6.20 19.13
N GLY A 469 15.62 7.44 18.90
CA GLY A 469 17.00 7.72 18.57
C GLY A 469 17.94 7.34 19.71
N LYS A 470 18.98 6.57 19.40
CA LYS A 470 20.22 6.58 20.17
C LYS A 470 21.35 7.09 19.31
N LYS A 471 21.61 8.40 19.42
CA LYS A 471 22.92 8.96 19.10
C LYS A 471 23.94 8.28 20.00
N GLY A 472 24.74 7.37 19.42
CA GLY A 472 25.96 6.89 20.05
C GLY A 472 26.94 8.05 20.21
N GLY A 473 27.11 8.53 21.44
CA GLY A 473 28.02 9.61 21.77
C GLY A 473 29.48 9.17 21.65
N GLY A 474 30.17 9.68 20.62
CA GLY A 474 31.62 9.70 20.58
C GLY A 474 32.16 10.89 21.37
N LYS A 475 32.76 10.61 22.54
CA LYS A 475 33.53 11.55 23.37
C LYS A 475 34.61 12.27 22.54
N LYS A 476 34.70 13.58 22.68
CA LYS A 476 35.94 14.33 22.49
C LYS A 476 36.17 15.24 23.69
N ASP A 477 37.26 14.96 24.38
CA ASP A 477 37.82 15.75 25.47
C ASP A 477 38.37 17.08 24.95
N GLY A 478 38.22 18.15 25.73
CA GLY A 478 38.75 19.47 25.40
C GLY A 478 38.48 20.51 26.47
N LYS A 479 39.37 20.56 27.47
CA LYS A 479 39.45 21.56 28.55
C LYS A 479 39.69 22.98 28.01
N GLY A 480 38.96 23.94 28.57
CA GLY A 480 39.54 25.20 29.06
C GLY A 480 39.35 26.47 28.20
N GLY A 481 38.93 27.55 28.87
CA GLY A 481 39.26 28.92 28.43
C GLY A 481 38.13 29.93 28.45
N LYS A 482 37.71 30.36 29.66
CA LYS A 482 36.94 31.60 29.88
C LYS A 482 37.82 32.80 29.51
N LYS A 483 37.32 33.74 28.69
CA LYS A 483 37.69 35.16 28.78
C LYS A 483 36.60 36.03 28.18
N ASP A 484 36.07 36.88 29.04
CA ASP A 484 35.14 37.96 28.77
C ASP A 484 35.80 39.04 27.91
N GLY A 485 35.01 39.68 27.04
CA GLY A 485 35.45 40.73 26.13
C GLY A 485 34.24 41.35 25.45
N ASP A 486 33.56 42.20 26.20
CA ASP A 486 32.35 42.95 25.85
C ASP A 486 32.64 44.01 24.77
N MET A 487 31.93 43.96 23.64
CA MET A 487 31.68 45.13 22.79
C MET A 487 30.27 45.04 22.19
N ASN A 488 29.37 45.63 22.96
CA ASN A 488 28.04 46.11 22.67
C ASN A 488 27.86 46.67 21.23
N LYS A 489 26.99 46.03 20.43
CA LYS A 489 26.14 46.73 19.46
C LYS A 489 24.73 46.14 19.54
N LYS A 490 23.81 47.01 19.95
CA LYS A 490 22.38 46.79 20.12
C LYS A 490 21.73 46.33 18.82
N ASP A 491 20.99 45.23 18.89
CA ASP A 491 19.69 45.03 18.24
C ASP A 491 18.80 44.23 19.21
N GLY A 492 17.53 44.65 19.30
CA GLY A 492 16.56 44.27 20.34
C GLY A 492 16.13 42.80 20.34
N PRO A 493 15.44 42.36 21.41
CA PRO A 493 15.53 41.00 21.91
C PRO A 493 14.65 40.00 21.15
N MET A 494 15.31 38.98 20.60
CA MET A 494 14.75 37.64 20.49
C MET A 494 14.34 37.15 21.89
N GLY A 495 13.05 36.84 22.06
CA GLY A 495 12.54 36.16 23.24
C GLY A 495 13.12 34.75 23.36
N LYS A 496 13.54 34.43 24.59
CA LYS A 496 14.34 33.28 25.02
C LYS A 496 13.72 31.91 24.75
N LYS A 497 14.62 30.94 24.54
CA LYS A 497 14.45 29.55 24.95
C LYS A 497 14.62 29.46 26.47
N ASP A 498 13.53 29.20 27.17
CA ASP A 498 13.51 28.51 28.47
C ASP A 498 12.77 27.19 28.21
N GLY A 499 13.35 26.01 28.51
CA GLY A 499 13.20 25.39 29.82
C GLY A 499 11.88 24.61 29.88
N ASP A 500 11.91 23.35 29.43
CA ASP A 500 10.86 22.31 29.57
C ASP A 500 9.44 22.80 29.92
N SER A 501 8.79 23.48 28.98
CA SER A 501 7.38 23.86 29.08
C SER A 501 6.63 23.21 27.93
N GLN A 502 5.64 22.36 28.25
CA GLN A 502 4.67 21.83 27.29
C GLN A 502 4.21 22.96 26.36
N ARG A 503 4.53 22.86 25.06
CA ARG A 503 4.02 23.82 24.07
C ARG A 503 2.49 23.75 24.11
N LEU A 504 1.87 24.82 24.60
CA LEU A 504 0.43 24.94 24.64
C LEU A 504 -0.12 24.92 23.19
N PRO A 505 -1.27 24.28 22.94
CA PRO A 505 -2.00 24.44 21.68
C PRO A 505 -2.25 25.93 21.39
N TRP A 506 -2.33 26.30 20.11
CA TRP A 506 -2.41 27.69 19.70
C TRP A 506 -3.55 28.48 20.37
N LEU A 507 -4.77 27.91 20.43
CA LEU A 507 -5.90 28.53 21.13
C LEU A 507 -5.62 28.80 22.62
N GLY A 508 -4.87 27.92 23.27
CA GLY A 508 -4.47 28.10 24.67
C GLY A 508 -3.36 29.15 24.84
N ALA A 509 -2.45 29.26 23.86
CA ALA A 509 -1.38 30.27 23.86
C ALA A 509 -1.91 31.69 23.62
N HIS A 510 -2.97 31.83 22.82
CA HIS A 510 -3.59 33.11 22.47
C HIS A 510 -4.95 33.36 23.14
N PHE A 511 -5.29 32.56 24.17
CA PHE A 511 -6.61 32.63 24.80
C PHE A 511 -6.97 34.04 25.31
N ASP A 512 -6.04 34.67 26.02
CA ASP A 512 -6.28 35.99 26.63
C ASP A 512 -6.38 37.11 25.57
N GLU A 513 -5.88 36.88 24.35
CA GLU A 513 -5.98 37.81 23.23
C GLU A 513 -7.30 37.61 22.47
N LEU A 514 -7.81 36.38 22.41
CA LEU A 514 -9.04 36.01 21.71
C LEU A 514 -10.31 36.19 22.57
N ASP A 515 -10.20 36.18 23.90
CA ASP A 515 -11.30 36.40 24.85
C ASP A 515 -11.61 37.90 24.98
N LEU A 516 -12.37 38.42 24.02
CA LEU A 516 -12.60 39.86 23.86
C LEU A 516 -13.51 40.43 24.96
N ASN A 517 -14.46 39.65 25.45
CA ASN A 517 -15.37 40.08 26.50
C ASN A 517 -14.84 39.78 27.93
N LYS A 518 -13.74 39.01 28.03
CA LYS A 518 -13.06 38.61 29.27
C LYS A 518 -13.96 37.81 30.20
N ASP A 519 -14.89 37.04 29.65
CA ASP A 519 -15.80 36.17 30.42
C ASP A 519 -15.16 34.82 30.78
N GLY A 520 -13.93 34.57 30.30
CA GLY A 520 -13.16 33.36 30.57
C GLY A 520 -13.48 32.21 29.61
N TYR A 521 -14.24 32.47 28.54
CA TYR A 521 -14.58 31.53 27.50
C TYR A 521 -14.32 32.11 26.11
N LEU A 522 -13.83 31.28 25.18
CA LEU A 522 -13.87 31.65 23.77
C LEU A 522 -15.16 31.14 23.14
N THR A 523 -15.73 31.98 22.28
CA THR A 523 -16.87 31.66 21.44
C THR A 523 -16.52 31.81 19.96
N ARG A 524 -17.30 31.17 19.09
CA ARG A 524 -17.18 31.37 17.63
C ARG A 524 -17.37 32.83 17.21
N THR A 525 -18.18 33.57 17.96
CA THR A 525 -18.42 34.99 17.74
C THR A 525 -17.14 35.82 17.96
N GLU A 526 -16.37 35.50 18.99
CA GLU A 526 -15.11 36.19 19.29
C GLU A 526 -14.02 35.85 18.29
N LEU A 527 -13.92 34.58 17.90
CA LEU A 527 -13.01 34.16 16.83
C LEU A 527 -13.34 34.87 15.50
N LYS A 528 -14.62 35.02 15.13
CA LYS A 528 -15.03 35.78 13.95
C LYS A 528 -14.65 37.25 14.04
N LYS A 529 -14.83 37.86 15.22
CA LYS A 529 -14.48 39.26 15.45
C LYS A 529 -12.97 39.52 15.34
N GLU A 530 -12.14 38.53 15.69
CA GLU A 530 -10.70 38.59 15.46
C GLU A 530 -10.33 38.51 13.97
N ILE A 531 -11.03 37.66 13.20
CA ILE A 531 -10.88 37.60 11.73
C ILE A 531 -11.28 38.94 11.12
N ASP A 532 -12.41 39.52 11.54
CA ASP A 532 -12.86 40.84 11.09
C ASP A 532 -11.78 41.91 11.34
N THR A 533 -11.20 41.89 12.54
CA THR A 533 -10.13 42.83 12.93
C THR A 533 -8.88 42.64 12.10
N THR A 534 -8.53 41.39 11.76
CA THR A 534 -7.38 41.04 10.94
C THR A 534 -7.55 41.52 9.51
N PHE A 535 -8.68 41.20 8.87
CA PHE A 535 -8.96 41.66 7.51
C PHE A 535 -9.07 43.19 7.45
N ALA A 536 -9.73 43.85 8.41
CA ALA A 536 -9.78 45.32 8.44
C ALA A 536 -8.39 45.97 8.57
N GLY A 537 -7.41 45.26 9.13
CA GLY A 537 -6.05 45.75 9.33
C GLY A 537 -5.07 45.46 8.20
N PHE A 538 -5.25 44.32 7.51
CA PHE A 538 -4.30 43.81 6.52
C PHE A 538 -4.84 43.86 5.08
N ASP A 539 -6.15 43.65 4.85
CA ASP A 539 -6.75 43.67 3.51
C ASP A 539 -6.85 45.12 3.01
N ARG A 540 -5.88 45.51 2.18
CA ARG A 540 -5.69 46.90 1.74
C ARG A 540 -6.55 47.20 0.53
N ASP A 541 -6.66 46.25 -0.38
CA ASP A 541 -7.45 46.41 -1.60
C ASP A 541 -8.93 46.02 -1.43
N LYS A 542 -9.30 45.50 -0.25
CA LYS A 542 -10.66 45.14 0.18
C LYS A 542 -11.28 44.06 -0.70
N ASP A 543 -10.48 43.11 -1.12
CA ASP A 543 -10.91 41.98 -1.96
C ASP A 543 -11.34 40.74 -1.14
N ASP A 544 -11.40 40.86 0.20
CA ASP A 544 -11.67 39.80 1.18
C ASP A 544 -10.64 38.66 1.12
N ARG A 545 -9.42 38.97 0.66
CA ARG A 545 -8.25 38.09 0.67
C ARG A 545 -7.08 38.80 1.31
N LEU A 546 -6.16 38.01 1.84
CA LEU A 546 -4.88 38.51 2.33
C LEU A 546 -3.79 37.90 1.48
N VAL A 547 -3.22 38.71 0.58
CA VAL A 547 -2.03 38.30 -0.18
C VAL A 547 -0.75 38.63 0.57
N ARG A 548 0.36 37.99 0.18
CA ARG A 548 1.62 38.09 0.91
C ARG A 548 2.11 39.53 1.12
N ASP A 549 1.94 40.39 0.13
CA ASP A 549 2.30 41.81 0.26
C ASP A 549 1.52 42.52 1.38
N GLU A 550 0.25 42.14 1.59
CA GLU A 550 -0.67 42.81 2.50
C GLU A 550 -0.42 42.47 3.96
N TYR A 551 -0.05 41.24 4.27
CA TYR A 551 0.27 40.84 5.65
C TYR A 551 1.77 40.89 6.00
N GLU A 552 2.68 40.89 5.01
CA GLU A 552 4.12 41.12 5.26
C GLU A 552 4.48 42.61 5.39
N ASN A 553 3.76 43.49 4.68
CA ASN A 553 3.97 44.95 4.72
C ASN A 553 2.78 45.71 5.33
N GLY A 554 1.86 45.00 5.98
CA GLY A 554 0.62 45.54 6.53
C GLY A 554 0.80 46.47 7.73
N ALA A 555 -0.25 47.22 8.04
CA ALA A 555 -0.27 48.18 9.14
C ALA A 555 0.05 47.51 10.49
N ASN A 556 0.53 48.29 11.47
CA ASN A 556 0.83 47.88 12.86
C ASN A 556 -0.45 47.50 13.65
N VAL A 557 -1.23 46.54 13.13
CA VAL A 557 -2.44 46.03 13.75
C VAL A 557 -2.07 44.86 14.63
N LYS A 558 -2.37 44.97 15.92
CA LYS A 558 -2.20 43.88 16.88
C LYS A 558 -3.32 42.88 16.66
N SER A 559 -3.01 41.79 15.94
CA SER A 559 -3.90 40.65 15.75
C SER A 559 -3.17 39.39 16.24
N ALA A 560 -3.89 38.54 16.98
CA ALA A 560 -3.41 37.24 17.42
C ALA A 560 -3.15 36.30 16.21
N LEU A 561 -3.81 36.57 15.09
CA LEU A 561 -3.74 35.79 13.84
C LEU A 561 -2.52 36.16 12.98
N ALA A 562 -1.95 37.36 13.13
CA ALA A 562 -0.82 37.82 12.33
C ALA A 562 0.47 37.01 12.54
N GLY A 563 0.62 36.36 13.69
CA GLY A 563 1.77 35.49 14.01
C GLY A 563 1.55 34.00 13.73
N PHE A 564 0.35 33.62 13.27
CA PHE A 564 -0.01 32.23 13.08
C PHE A 564 0.24 31.76 11.64
N HIS A 565 0.49 30.47 11.46
CA HIS A 565 0.98 29.92 10.20
C HIS A 565 -0.01 30.16 9.05
N ALA A 566 0.36 31.04 8.12
CA ALA A 566 -0.39 31.38 6.90
C ALA A 566 -0.88 30.15 6.12
N GLU A 567 -0.08 29.07 6.13
CA GLU A 567 -0.39 27.80 5.47
C GLU A 567 -1.61 27.09 6.10
N GLU A 568 -1.78 27.16 7.43
CA GLU A 568 -2.93 26.55 8.12
C GLU A 568 -4.23 27.36 7.97
N MET A 569 -4.12 28.66 7.66
CA MET A 569 -5.24 29.57 7.45
C MET A 569 -5.66 29.71 5.99
N SER A 570 -4.88 29.17 5.06
CA SER A 570 -5.16 29.26 3.63
C SER A 570 -6.15 28.19 3.14
N ASP A 571 -6.88 28.49 2.07
CA ASP A 571 -7.72 27.53 1.37
C ASP A 571 -6.88 26.50 0.58
N SER A 572 -7.54 25.57 -0.10
CA SER A 572 -6.88 24.55 -0.93
C SER A 572 -6.12 25.12 -2.14
N ARG A 573 -6.15 26.44 -2.36
CA ARG A 573 -5.42 27.18 -3.39
C ARG A 573 -4.30 28.03 -2.80
N GLY A 574 -4.05 27.96 -1.49
CA GLY A 574 -3.05 28.74 -0.78
C GLY A 574 -3.42 30.20 -0.59
N MET A 575 -4.70 30.55 -0.77
CA MET A 575 -5.20 31.92 -0.53
C MET A 575 -5.73 32.02 0.90
N ILE A 576 -5.34 33.07 1.62
CA ILE A 576 -5.95 33.38 2.90
C ILE A 576 -7.21 34.19 2.60
N THR A 577 -8.37 33.54 2.66
CA THR A 577 -9.67 34.21 2.58
C THR A 577 -10.31 34.22 3.96
N ARG A 578 -11.32 35.07 4.14
CA ARG A 578 -12.13 35.07 5.35
C ARG A 578 -12.67 33.68 5.68
N GLU A 579 -13.13 32.94 4.67
CA GLU A 579 -13.72 31.62 4.83
C GLU A 579 -12.68 30.56 5.20
N SER A 580 -11.48 30.64 4.64
CA SER A 580 -10.41 29.69 4.97
C SER A 580 -9.90 29.89 6.40
N MET A 581 -9.79 31.15 6.83
CA MET A 581 -9.40 31.53 8.19
C MET A 581 -10.47 31.12 9.21
N GLU A 582 -11.76 31.34 8.90
CA GLU A 582 -12.89 30.83 9.71
C GLU A 582 -12.84 29.31 9.83
N GLY A 583 -12.64 28.60 8.70
CA GLY A 583 -12.56 27.14 8.69
C GLY A 583 -11.42 26.60 9.55
N ALA A 584 -10.25 27.24 9.52
CA ALA A 584 -9.09 26.84 10.32
C ALA A 584 -9.36 27.01 11.83
N LEU A 585 -9.83 28.19 12.24
CA LEU A 585 -10.11 28.49 13.65
C LEU A 585 -11.26 27.65 14.19
N PHE A 586 -12.29 27.40 13.39
CA PHE A 586 -13.43 26.58 13.79
C PHE A 586 -13.08 25.10 13.96
N ARG A 587 -12.17 24.56 13.13
CA ARG A 587 -11.64 23.21 13.36
C ARG A 587 -10.88 23.11 14.69
N MET A 588 -10.11 24.14 15.05
CA MET A 588 -9.42 24.18 16.35
C MET A 588 -10.39 24.31 17.52
N PHE A 589 -11.43 25.13 17.34
CA PHE A 589 -12.52 25.31 18.30
C PHE A 589 -13.23 23.98 18.55
N ASP A 590 -13.67 23.29 17.50
CA ASP A 590 -14.40 22.01 17.60
C ASP A 590 -13.56 20.89 18.22
N LYS A 591 -12.25 20.90 17.96
CA LYS A 591 -11.33 19.96 18.58
C LYS A 591 -11.17 20.21 20.10
N SER A 592 -11.37 21.45 20.54
CA SER A 592 -11.21 21.87 21.93
C SER A 592 -12.53 21.81 22.70
N ASP A 593 -13.67 22.03 22.05
CA ASP A 593 -15.04 21.92 22.61
C ASP A 593 -15.53 20.46 22.63
N LYS A 594 -14.84 19.59 23.37
CA LYS A 594 -15.20 18.16 23.48
C LYS A 594 -16.62 17.93 24.02
N GLY A 595 -17.14 18.89 24.80
CA GLY A 595 -18.49 18.84 25.36
C GLY A 595 -19.59 19.35 24.44
N LYS A 596 -19.24 19.89 23.25
CA LYS A 596 -20.17 20.54 22.31
C LYS A 596 -21.03 21.62 22.97
N THR A 597 -20.42 22.39 23.85
CA THR A 597 -21.09 23.42 24.65
C THR A 597 -21.21 24.75 23.92
N GLY A 598 -20.49 24.94 22.81
CA GLY A 598 -20.41 26.21 22.09
C GLY A 598 -19.51 27.25 22.76
N LYS A 599 -18.81 26.88 23.84
CA LYS A 599 -17.85 27.71 24.58
C LYS A 599 -16.63 26.88 24.97
N ILE A 600 -15.41 27.43 24.87
CA ILE A 600 -14.20 26.73 25.34
C ILE A 600 -13.54 27.51 26.48
N SER A 601 -13.28 26.83 27.60
CA SER A 601 -12.53 27.43 28.70
C SER A 601 -11.03 27.49 28.37
N LYS A 602 -10.28 28.34 29.08
CA LYS A 602 -8.82 28.40 28.93
C LYS A 602 -8.15 27.05 29.18
N ALA A 603 -8.65 26.30 30.16
CA ALA A 603 -8.15 24.97 30.47
C ALA A 603 -8.35 24.00 29.30
N ASP A 604 -9.47 24.08 28.59
CA ASP A 604 -9.76 23.22 27.43
C ASP A 604 -8.95 23.63 26.20
N ALA A 605 -8.81 24.93 25.96
CA ALA A 605 -7.98 25.49 24.89
C ALA A 605 -6.48 25.13 25.06
N SER A 606 -6.03 24.93 26.29
CA SER A 606 -4.64 24.59 26.64
C SER A 606 -4.31 23.09 26.62
N ARG A 607 -5.27 22.18 26.39
CA ARG A 607 -5.03 20.72 26.41
C ARG A 607 -4.43 20.21 25.09
N SER A 608 -3.21 19.66 25.13
CA SER A 608 -2.65 18.92 23.99
C SER A 608 -3.38 17.58 23.81
N GLY A 609 -3.71 17.22 22.58
CA GLY A 609 -4.45 16.00 22.25
C GLY A 609 -3.61 14.73 22.48
N GLY A 610 -3.41 14.35 23.74
CA GLY A 610 -2.93 13.03 24.17
C GLY A 610 -4.07 12.24 24.77
N GLY A 611 -4.30 11.01 24.26
CA GLY A 611 -5.30 10.08 24.80
C GLY A 611 -5.02 9.75 26.26
N GLY A 612 -5.79 10.32 27.17
CA GLY A 612 -5.80 9.93 28.57
C GLY A 612 -6.63 8.67 28.75
N LYS A 613 -5.98 7.56 29.11
CA LYS A 613 -6.61 6.47 29.84
C LYS A 613 -7.16 7.05 31.14
N GLY A 614 -8.48 7.26 31.21
CA GLY A 614 -9.16 7.54 32.46
C GLY A 614 -9.24 6.26 33.28
N LYS A 615 -8.53 6.23 34.41
CA LYS A 615 -9.00 5.46 35.57
C LYS A 615 -10.24 6.18 36.09
N MET A 616 -11.40 5.53 36.01
CA MET A 616 -12.40 5.40 37.08
C MET A 616 -13.14 4.10 36.85
#